data_AF-A0A938L9B4-F1
#
_entry.id   AF-A0A938L9B4-F1
#
_cell.length_a   1.000
_cell.length_b   1.000
_cell.length_c   1.000
_cell.angle_alpha   90.00
_cell.angle_beta   90.00
_cell.angle_gamma   90.00
#
_symmetry.space_group_name_H-M   'P 1'
#
loop_
_entity.id
_entity.type
_entity.pdbx_description
1 polymer ?
#
loop_
_entity_poly.entity_id
_entity_poly.type
_entity_poly.pdbx_seq_one_letter_code
_entity_poly.pdbx_strand_id
1 'polypeptide(L)'
;MSAKLLFGLLALALWTSWLCFAQGALVALGWPSALLPDLVLVLAIVLSARASEGRALAALFVIALVRAAFGVEGPLAVLAAFLAAGLALEWLRRWFDFRDPFLCASSAFALSLLLGAWWRVVSAGRVWRAGIAVDWGFTPLLGAAAVTAVAALALAPLLARLPGLRGLWRRAA
;
A
#
# COMPACT_ATOMS: atom_id res chain seq x y z
N MET A 1 8.07 -11.74 21.24
CA MET A 1 8.32 -11.38 19.83
C MET A 1 9.78 -11.69 19.49
N SER A 2 10.09 -12.41 18.40
CA SER A 2 11.49 -12.76 18.06
C SER A 2 12.29 -11.53 17.61
N ALA A 3 13.58 -11.44 17.96
CA ALA A 3 14.47 -10.36 17.50
C ALA A 3 14.51 -10.23 15.96
N LYS A 4 14.40 -11.35 15.24
CA LYS A 4 14.33 -11.37 13.76
C LYS A 4 13.07 -10.70 13.22
N LEU A 5 11.95 -10.86 13.91
CA LEU A 5 10.68 -10.22 13.54
C LEU A 5 10.75 -8.72 13.81
N LEU A 6 11.26 -8.30 14.98
CA LEU A 6 11.45 -6.89 15.30
C LEU A 6 12.32 -6.19 14.26
N PHE A 7 13.48 -6.77 13.93
CA PHE A 7 14.37 -6.23 12.90
C PHE A 7 13.70 -6.14 11.53
N GLY A 8 12.91 -7.16 11.16
CA GLY A 8 12.14 -7.15 9.91
C GLY A 8 11.09 -6.04 9.86
N LEU A 9 10.41 -5.76 10.97
CA LEU A 9 9.43 -4.67 11.08
C LEU A 9 10.10 -3.29 11.05
N LEU A 10 11.27 -3.14 11.70
CA LEU A 10 12.05 -1.89 11.64
C LEU A 10 12.57 -1.62 10.22
N ALA A 11 13.12 -2.63 9.55
CA ALA A 11 13.53 -2.52 8.15
C ALA A 11 12.33 -2.19 7.24
N LEU A 12 11.17 -2.79 7.50
CA LEU A 12 9.95 -2.47 6.78
C LEU A 12 9.52 -1.02 6.98
N ALA A 13 9.55 -0.52 8.21
CA ALA A 13 9.23 0.88 8.50
C ALA A 13 10.16 1.81 7.73
N LEU A 14 11.47 1.53 7.74
CA LEU A 14 12.47 2.31 7.00
C LEU A 14 12.21 2.32 5.49
N TRP A 15 11.98 1.15 4.89
CA TRP A 15 11.66 1.06 3.45
C TRP A 15 10.37 1.78 3.11
N THR A 16 9.34 1.65 3.95
CA THR A 16 8.06 2.34 3.74
C THR A 16 8.25 3.86 3.81
N SER A 17 9.02 4.36 4.77
CA SER A 17 9.33 5.79 4.89
C SER A 17 10.05 6.31 3.66
N TRP A 18 11.03 5.56 3.13
CA TRP A 18 11.73 5.90 1.89
C TRP A 18 10.80 5.96 0.68
N LEU A 19 9.87 5.00 0.56
CA LEU A 19 8.89 5.02 -0.53
C LEU A 19 7.94 6.22 -0.41
N CYS A 20 7.42 6.50 0.78
CA CYS A 20 6.60 7.70 1.04
C CYS A 20 7.37 8.97 0.70
N PHE A 21 8.63 9.09 1.14
CA PHE A 21 9.48 10.24 0.84
C PHE A 21 9.73 10.39 -0.66
N ALA A 22 10.07 9.31 -1.36
CA ALA A 22 10.29 9.34 -2.81
C ALA A 22 9.02 9.78 -3.57
N GLN A 23 7.85 9.26 -3.19
CA GLN A 23 6.57 9.70 -3.77
C GLN A 23 6.30 11.19 -3.49
N GLY A 24 6.51 11.65 -2.26
CA GLY A 24 6.36 13.06 -1.90
C GLY A 24 7.32 13.98 -2.64
N ALA A 25 8.58 13.55 -2.81
CA ALA A 25 9.59 14.28 -3.58
C ALA A 25 9.20 14.40 -5.06
N LEU A 26 8.67 13.34 -5.68
CA LEU A 26 8.20 13.39 -7.06
C LEU A 26 7.04 14.39 -7.24
N VAL A 27 6.07 14.40 -6.30
CA VAL A 27 5.00 15.42 -6.29
C VAL A 27 5.59 16.82 -6.17
N ALA A 28 6.56 17.03 -5.26
CA ALA A 28 7.21 18.32 -5.06
C ALA A 28 7.98 18.80 -6.31
N LEU A 29 8.49 17.87 -7.12
CA LEU A 29 9.12 18.15 -8.42
C LEU A 29 8.10 18.41 -9.55
N GLY A 30 6.81 18.45 -9.25
CA GLY A 30 5.75 18.77 -10.21
C GLY A 30 5.25 17.58 -11.02
N TRP A 31 5.56 16.34 -10.62
CA TRP A 31 4.99 15.17 -11.29
C TRP A 31 3.46 15.13 -11.08
N PRO A 32 2.68 14.85 -12.14
CA PRO A 32 1.23 14.77 -12.02
C PRO A 32 0.85 13.57 -11.16
N SER A 33 0.01 13.81 -10.14
CA SER A 33 -0.41 12.78 -9.16
C SER A 33 -1.10 11.58 -9.80
N ALA A 34 -1.79 11.77 -10.93
CA ALA A 34 -2.41 10.70 -11.70
C ALA A 34 -1.40 9.71 -12.34
N LEU A 35 -0.13 10.10 -12.47
CA LEU A 35 0.95 9.26 -13.00
C LEU A 35 1.88 8.73 -11.91
N LEU A 36 1.58 8.98 -10.64
CA LEU A 36 2.41 8.48 -9.54
C LEU A 36 1.85 7.15 -9.05
N PRO A 37 2.62 6.05 -9.12
CA PRO A 37 2.20 4.77 -8.59
C PRO A 37 2.13 4.83 -7.07
N ASP A 38 1.21 4.06 -6.49
CA ASP A 38 1.18 3.82 -5.05
C ASP A 38 2.19 2.75 -4.64
N LEU A 39 3.47 3.13 -4.50
CA LEU A 39 4.56 2.22 -4.19
C LEU A 39 4.41 1.53 -2.82
N VAL A 40 3.80 2.23 -1.86
CA VAL A 40 3.52 1.69 -0.53
C VAL A 40 2.47 0.59 -0.60
N LEU A 41 1.43 0.76 -1.42
CA LEU A 41 0.46 -0.29 -1.69
C LEU A 41 1.10 -1.49 -2.41
N VAL A 42 1.97 -1.25 -3.40
CA VAL A 42 2.70 -2.33 -4.08
C VAL A 42 3.52 -3.14 -3.07
N LEU A 43 4.25 -2.46 -2.18
CA LEU A 43 5.00 -3.12 -1.11
C LEU A 43 4.08 -3.94 -0.19
N ALA A 44 2.91 -3.40 0.18
CA ALA A 44 1.92 -4.08 1.00
C ALA A 44 1.42 -5.39 0.35
N ILE A 45 1.15 -5.36 -0.95
CA ILE A 45 0.71 -6.55 -1.71
C ILE A 45 1.83 -7.59 -1.79
N VAL A 46 3.04 -7.17 -2.14
CA VAL A 46 4.22 -8.06 -2.23
C VAL A 46 4.51 -8.73 -0.90
N LEU A 47 4.35 -8.00 0.21
CA LEU A 47 4.52 -8.58 1.55
C LEU A 47 3.39 -9.53 1.91
N SER A 48 2.14 -9.17 1.61
CA SER A 48 0.99 -10.03 1.89
C SER A 48 1.07 -11.36 1.14
N ALA A 49 1.63 -11.36 -0.07
CA ALA A 49 1.88 -12.54 -0.88
C ALA A 49 2.94 -13.49 -0.28
N ARG A 50 3.82 -13.00 0.61
CA ARG A 50 5.02 -13.73 1.06
C ARG A 50 5.15 -13.88 2.56
N ALA A 51 4.43 -13.09 3.35
CA ALA A 51 4.46 -13.16 4.80
C ALA A 51 3.81 -14.46 5.27
N SER A 52 4.35 -15.02 6.37
CA SER A 52 3.68 -16.12 7.06
C SER A 52 2.35 -15.66 7.66
N GLU A 53 1.41 -16.60 7.84
CA GLU A 53 0.12 -16.36 8.49
C GLU A 53 0.30 -15.61 9.81
N GLY A 54 -0.47 -14.54 10.02
CA GLY A 54 -0.37 -13.65 11.17
C GLY A 54 0.70 -12.55 11.09
N ARG A 55 1.77 -12.70 10.29
CA ARG A 55 2.80 -11.64 10.14
C ARG A 55 2.43 -10.58 9.11
N ALA A 56 1.57 -10.92 8.16
CA ALA A 56 1.07 -10.00 7.14
C ALA A 56 0.36 -8.80 7.79
N LEU A 57 -0.56 -9.06 8.73
CA LEU A 57 -1.28 -8.00 9.45
C LEU A 57 -0.35 -7.06 10.22
N ALA A 58 0.66 -7.60 10.92
CA ALA A 58 1.64 -6.78 11.63
C ALA A 58 2.46 -5.89 10.66
N ALA A 59 2.87 -6.45 9.52
CA ALA A 59 3.59 -5.70 8.49
C ALA A 59 2.73 -4.59 7.88
N LEU A 60 1.46 -4.89 7.58
CA LEU A 60 0.50 -3.92 7.04
C LEU A 60 0.18 -2.81 8.05
N PHE A 61 0.08 -3.15 9.34
CA PHE A 61 -0.10 -2.16 10.39
C PHE A 61 1.09 -1.20 10.47
N VAL A 62 2.33 -1.70 10.39
CA VAL A 62 3.53 -0.85 10.31
C VAL A 62 3.50 0.04 9.07
N ILE A 63 3.13 -0.52 7.90
CA ILE A 63 3.00 0.26 6.66
C ILE A 63 1.98 1.39 6.83
N ALA A 64 0.81 1.06 7.39
CA ALA A 64 -0.27 2.01 7.60
C ALA A 64 0.13 3.14 8.57
N LEU A 65 0.83 2.81 9.66
CA LEU A 65 1.35 3.80 10.60
C LEU A 65 2.35 4.75 9.94
N VAL A 66 3.31 4.20 9.18
CA VAL A 66 4.28 5.04 8.46
C VAL A 66 3.56 5.91 7.44
N ARG A 67 2.66 5.35 6.63
CA ARG A 67 1.91 6.14 5.65
C ARG A 67 1.07 7.23 6.31
N ALA A 68 0.47 6.96 7.47
CA ALA A 68 -0.29 7.95 8.22
C ALA A 68 0.59 9.09 8.74
N ALA A 69 1.86 8.83 9.07
CA ALA A 69 2.80 9.85 9.51
C ALA A 69 3.28 10.78 8.38
N PHE A 70 3.30 10.30 7.13
CA PHE A 70 3.72 11.06 5.96
C PHE A 70 2.54 11.64 5.13
N GLY A 71 1.33 11.13 5.35
CA GLY A 71 0.14 11.48 4.57
C GLY A 71 -0.62 12.68 5.14
N VAL A 72 -1.37 13.35 4.28
CA VAL A 72 -2.35 14.38 4.67
C VAL A 72 -3.67 13.79 5.17
N GLU A 73 -3.89 12.51 4.93
CA GLU A 73 -5.11 11.82 5.30
C GLU A 73 -5.15 11.52 6.80
N GLY A 74 -6.36 11.54 7.38
CA GLY A 74 -6.52 11.25 8.80
C GLY A 74 -6.00 9.86 9.16
N PRO A 75 -5.28 9.68 10.29
CA PRO A 75 -4.59 8.43 10.61
C PRO A 75 -5.55 7.23 10.71
N LEU A 76 -6.76 7.46 11.24
CA LEU A 76 -7.81 6.42 11.30
C LEU A 76 -8.29 5.99 9.92
N ALA A 77 -8.42 6.93 8.97
CA ALA A 77 -8.80 6.61 7.60
C ALA A 77 -7.71 5.78 6.92
N VAL A 78 -6.43 6.14 7.13
CA VAL A 78 -5.28 5.39 6.60
C VAL A 78 -5.24 3.97 7.16
N LEU A 79 -5.33 3.84 8.48
CA LEU A 79 -5.34 2.55 9.17
C LEU A 79 -6.50 1.67 8.71
N ALA A 80 -7.72 2.19 8.68
CA ALA A 80 -8.91 1.44 8.27
C ALA A 80 -8.77 0.90 6.84
N ALA A 81 -8.28 1.72 5.90
CA ALA A 81 -8.14 1.33 4.51
C ALA A 81 -7.06 0.25 4.31
N PHE A 82 -5.90 0.39 4.96
CA PHE A 82 -4.82 -0.59 4.87
C PHE A 82 -5.15 -1.90 5.59
N LEU A 83 -5.88 -1.84 6.71
CA LEU A 83 -6.40 -3.04 7.38
C LEU A 83 -7.43 -3.77 6.51
N ALA A 84 -8.38 -3.04 5.91
CA ALA A 84 -9.37 -3.62 5.01
C ALA A 84 -8.70 -4.24 3.77
N ALA A 85 -7.76 -3.54 3.15
CA ALA A 85 -6.96 -4.06 2.04
C ALA A 85 -6.16 -5.31 2.46
N GLY A 86 -5.59 -5.30 3.66
CA GLY A 86 -4.91 -6.42 4.26
C GLY A 86 -5.77 -7.66 4.39
N LEU A 87 -6.94 -7.51 5.01
CA LEU A 87 -7.91 -8.59 5.18
C LEU A 87 -8.40 -9.13 3.83
N ALA A 88 -8.63 -8.25 2.86
CA ALA A 88 -8.99 -8.65 1.50
C ALA A 88 -7.87 -9.47 0.83
N LEU A 89 -6.62 -9.04 0.94
CA LEU A 89 -5.47 -9.79 0.43
C LEU A 89 -5.29 -11.13 1.15
N GLU A 90 -5.44 -11.16 2.47
CA GLU A 90 -5.37 -12.39 3.25
C GLU A 90 -6.46 -13.38 2.85
N TRP A 91 -7.65 -12.90 2.53
CA TRP A 91 -8.76 -13.71 2.04
C TRP A 91 -8.49 -14.22 0.62
N LEU A 92 -8.10 -13.34 -0.31
CA LEU A 92 -7.76 -13.69 -1.68
C LEU A 92 -6.62 -14.72 -1.75
N ARG A 93 -5.65 -14.63 -0.84
CA ARG A 93 -4.51 -15.56 -0.73
C ARG A 93 -4.94 -17.03 -0.59
N ARG A 94 -6.14 -17.27 -0.03
CA ARG A 94 -6.67 -18.63 0.14
C ARG A 94 -7.07 -19.27 -1.20
N TRP A 95 -7.29 -18.46 -2.22
CA TRP A 95 -7.82 -18.86 -3.52
C TRP A 95 -6.80 -18.68 -4.65
N PHE A 96 -5.82 -17.78 -4.48
CA PHE A 96 -4.93 -17.34 -5.54
C PHE A 96 -3.45 -17.34 -5.12
N ASP A 97 -2.55 -17.75 -6.04
CA ASP A 97 -1.10 -17.60 -5.85
C ASP A 97 -0.63 -16.23 -6.32
N PHE A 98 -0.43 -15.32 -5.37
CA PHE A 98 0.06 -13.97 -5.62
C PHE A 98 1.52 -13.89 -6.10
N ARG A 99 2.21 -15.03 -6.27
CA ARG A 99 3.49 -15.08 -6.99
C ARG A 99 3.33 -14.86 -8.48
N ASP A 100 2.12 -15.07 -9.03
CA ASP A 100 1.79 -14.70 -10.40
C ASP A 100 1.83 -13.16 -10.54
N PRO A 101 2.69 -12.63 -11.43
CA PRO A 101 2.76 -11.19 -11.70
C PRO A 101 1.41 -10.59 -12.11
N PHE A 102 0.59 -11.32 -12.86
CA PHE A 102 -0.71 -10.81 -13.32
C PHE A 102 -1.70 -10.65 -12.18
N LEU A 103 -1.75 -11.59 -11.24
CA LEU A 103 -2.61 -11.50 -10.06
C LEU A 103 -2.13 -10.39 -9.12
N CYS A 104 -0.81 -10.25 -8.95
CA CYS A 104 -0.22 -9.14 -8.19
C CYS A 104 -0.60 -7.78 -8.78
N ALA A 105 -0.47 -7.62 -10.10
CA ALA A 105 -0.80 -6.38 -10.81
C ALA A 105 -2.30 -6.08 -10.80
N SER A 106 -3.14 -7.09 -11.02
CA SER A 106 -4.60 -6.95 -10.98
C SER A 106 -5.08 -6.55 -9.58
N SER A 107 -4.47 -7.12 -8.55
CA SER A 107 -4.77 -6.76 -7.16
C SER A 107 -4.28 -5.35 -6.81
N ALA A 108 -3.10 -4.96 -7.31
CA ALA A 108 -2.61 -3.59 -7.22
C ALA A 108 -3.56 -2.59 -7.88
N PHE A 109 -4.05 -2.90 -9.08
CA PHE A 109 -5.06 -2.09 -9.76
C PHE A 109 -6.34 -1.96 -8.92
N ALA A 110 -6.94 -3.09 -8.52
CA ALA A 110 -8.21 -3.12 -7.81
C ALA A 110 -8.12 -2.41 -6.44
N LEU A 111 -7.07 -2.70 -5.67
CA LEU A 111 -6.87 -2.05 -4.37
C LEU A 111 -6.54 -0.57 -4.50
N SER A 112 -5.79 -0.17 -5.53
CA SER A 112 -5.52 1.26 -5.78
C SER A 112 -6.81 2.02 -6.08
N LEU A 113 -7.71 1.44 -6.89
CA LEU A 113 -9.04 2.01 -7.12
C LEU A 113 -9.87 2.11 -5.84
N LEU A 114 -9.94 1.03 -5.05
CA LEU A 114 -10.72 1.02 -3.81
C LEU A 114 -10.18 2.03 -2.78
N LEU A 115 -8.86 2.08 -2.60
CA LEU A 115 -8.22 3.05 -1.72
C LEU A 115 -8.42 4.47 -2.22
N GLY A 116 -8.24 4.72 -3.51
CA GLY A 116 -8.48 6.04 -4.09
C GLY A 116 -9.93 6.49 -3.95
N ALA A 117 -10.90 5.59 -4.17
CA ALA A 117 -12.31 5.86 -3.91
C ALA A 117 -12.58 6.15 -2.43
N TRP A 118 -11.95 5.40 -1.52
CA TRP A 118 -12.03 5.63 -0.08
C TRP A 118 -11.48 7.02 0.31
N TRP A 119 -10.32 7.42 -0.21
CA TRP A 119 -9.76 8.75 0.04
C TRP A 119 -10.69 9.86 -0.40
N ARG A 120 -11.44 9.66 -1.49
CA ARG A 120 -12.45 10.61 -1.92
C ARG A 120 -13.65 10.68 -1.00
N VAL A 121 -14.13 9.55 -0.49
CA VAL A 121 -15.21 9.56 0.51
C VAL A 121 -14.77 10.33 1.76
N VAL A 122 -13.55 10.08 2.21
CA VAL A 122 -12.98 10.77 3.39
C VAL A 122 -12.79 12.26 3.12
N SER A 123 -12.23 12.63 1.97
CA SER A 123 -12.04 14.04 1.60
C SER A 123 -13.36 14.75 1.38
N ALA A 124 -14.34 14.13 0.71
CA ALA A 124 -15.68 14.64 0.53
C ALA A 124 -16.37 14.91 1.87
N GLY A 125 -16.23 14.01 2.85
CA GLY A 125 -16.76 14.23 4.20
C GLY A 125 -16.15 15.45 4.90
N ARG A 126 -14.87 15.76 4.66
CA ARG A 126 -14.20 16.98 5.19
C ARG A 126 -14.66 18.24 4.46
N VAL A 127 -14.68 18.19 3.14
CA VAL A 127 -14.99 19.31 2.23
C VAL A 127 -16.47 19.69 2.30
N TRP A 128 -17.37 18.71 2.43
CA TRP A 128 -18.81 18.93 2.61
C TRP A 128 -19.10 19.68 3.91
N ARG A 129 -18.43 19.34 5.02
CA ARG A 129 -18.54 20.09 6.27
C ARG A 129 -18.10 21.56 6.13
N ALA A 130 -17.23 21.86 5.16
CA ALA A 130 -16.79 23.21 4.84
C ALA A 130 -17.67 23.91 3.79
N GLY A 131 -18.73 23.27 3.29
CA GLY A 131 -19.63 23.83 2.28
C GLY A 131 -19.03 23.93 0.87
N ILE A 132 -17.92 23.23 0.62
CA ILE A 132 -17.22 23.25 -0.67
C ILE A 132 -17.78 22.13 -1.57
N ALA A 133 -17.88 22.40 -2.87
CA ALA A 133 -18.32 21.40 -3.85
C ALA A 133 -17.32 20.24 -3.96
N VAL A 134 -17.81 19.01 -4.01
CA VAL A 134 -16.99 17.81 -4.11
C VAL A 134 -16.77 17.45 -5.58
N ASP A 135 -15.51 17.32 -5.99
CA ASP A 135 -15.14 16.73 -7.28
C ASP A 135 -15.10 15.19 -7.18
N TRP A 136 -15.97 14.53 -7.94
CA TRP A 136 -16.09 13.08 -8.01
C TRP A 136 -15.40 12.46 -9.23
N GLY A 137 -14.73 13.25 -10.09
CA GLY A 137 -14.29 12.81 -11.41
C GLY A 137 -13.40 11.58 -11.39
N PHE A 138 -13.81 10.45 -11.98
CA PHE A 138 -13.15 9.13 -11.78
C PHE A 138 -11.83 8.93 -12.55
N THR A 139 -11.59 9.72 -13.59
CA THR A 139 -10.47 9.57 -14.52
C THR A 139 -9.08 9.52 -13.86
N PRO A 140 -8.70 10.42 -12.93
CA PRO A 140 -7.39 10.36 -12.29
C PRO A 140 -7.20 9.12 -11.39
N LEU A 141 -8.28 8.52 -10.86
CA LEU A 141 -8.19 7.25 -10.12
C LEU A 141 -7.76 6.11 -11.04
N LEU A 142 -8.35 6.03 -12.24
CA LEU A 142 -8.01 5.01 -13.22
C LEU A 142 -6.56 5.13 -13.67
N GLY A 143 -6.08 6.37 -13.89
CA GLY A 143 -4.67 6.65 -14.19
C GLY A 143 -3.73 6.15 -13.09
N ALA A 144 -3.96 6.57 -11.84
CA ALA A 144 -3.13 6.18 -10.72
C ALA A 144 -3.15 4.66 -10.49
N ALA A 145 -4.33 4.03 -10.62
CA ALA A 145 -4.47 2.58 -10.48
C ALA A 145 -3.74 1.82 -11.59
N ALA A 146 -3.84 2.27 -12.84
CA ALA A 146 -3.14 1.67 -13.97
C ALA A 146 -1.62 1.76 -13.78
N VAL A 147 -1.10 2.92 -13.41
CA VAL A 147 0.34 3.11 -13.16
C VAL A 147 0.80 2.29 -11.95
N THR A 148 -0.03 2.17 -10.91
CA THR A 148 0.26 1.30 -9.75
C THR A 148 0.32 -0.18 -10.16
N ALA A 149 -0.55 -0.64 -11.06
CA ALA A 149 -0.53 -2.00 -11.57
C ALA A 149 0.73 -2.29 -12.41
N VAL A 150 1.13 -1.35 -13.27
CA VAL A 150 2.37 -1.43 -14.04
C VAL A 150 3.59 -1.43 -13.11
N ALA A 151 3.60 -0.56 -12.10
CA ALA A 151 4.66 -0.54 -11.09
C ALA A 151 4.72 -1.85 -10.30
N ALA A 152 3.58 -2.48 -10.01
CA ALA A 152 3.56 -3.79 -9.37
C ALA A 152 4.23 -4.87 -10.24
N LEU A 153 3.95 -4.91 -11.55
CA LEU A 153 4.62 -5.82 -12.48
C LEU A 153 6.15 -5.61 -12.49
N ALA A 154 6.59 -4.35 -12.57
CA ALA A 154 8.00 -4.03 -12.70
C ALA A 154 8.78 -4.19 -11.39
N LEU A 155 8.20 -3.76 -10.27
CA LEU A 155 8.91 -3.60 -9.00
C LEU A 155 8.71 -4.76 -8.02
N ALA A 156 7.68 -5.60 -8.19
CA ALA A 156 7.44 -6.72 -7.27
C ALA A 156 8.68 -7.62 -7.06
N PRO A 157 9.47 -8.00 -8.10
CA PRO A 157 10.67 -8.81 -7.92
C PRO A 157 11.76 -8.10 -7.10
N LEU A 158 11.88 -6.77 -7.26
CA LEU A 158 12.86 -5.95 -6.53
C LEU A 158 12.44 -5.77 -5.08
N LEU A 159 11.17 -5.44 -4.84
CA LEU A 159 10.61 -5.27 -3.50
C LEU A 159 10.63 -6.58 -2.71
N ALA A 160 10.46 -7.71 -3.39
CA ALA A 160 10.63 -9.04 -2.81
C ALA A 160 12.07 -9.35 -2.39
N ARG A 161 13.08 -8.55 -2.77
CA ARG A 161 14.49 -8.78 -2.43
C ARG A 161 15.04 -7.75 -1.45
N LEU A 162 14.20 -6.86 -0.93
CA LEU A 162 14.65 -5.81 -0.02
C LEU A 162 15.39 -6.38 1.20
N PRO A 163 16.55 -5.82 1.55
CA PRO A 163 17.34 -6.27 2.69
C PRO A 163 16.57 -6.04 4.00
N GLY A 164 16.78 -6.95 4.95
CA GLY A 164 16.12 -6.90 6.27
C GLY A 164 14.73 -7.53 6.33
N LEU A 165 14.02 -7.70 5.21
CA LEU A 165 12.63 -8.23 5.22
C LEU A 165 12.54 -9.76 5.32
N ARG A 166 13.66 -10.48 5.23
CA ARG A 166 13.71 -11.96 5.29
C ARG A 166 13.08 -12.53 6.57
N GLY A 167 13.12 -11.80 7.68
CA GLY A 167 12.49 -12.19 8.94
C GLY A 167 10.97 -12.28 8.88
N LEU A 168 10.34 -11.58 7.93
CA LEU A 168 8.88 -11.57 7.74
C LEU A 168 8.40 -12.77 6.91
N TRP A 169 9.27 -13.37 6.08
CA TRP A 169 8.88 -14.41 5.11
C TRP A 169 8.88 -15.83 5.67
N ARG A 170 9.76 -16.14 6.64
CA ARG A 170 9.89 -17.53 7.13
C ARG A 170 8.70 -17.91 8.01
N ARG A 171 8.06 -19.05 7.74
CA ARG A 171 7.21 -19.72 8.74
C ARG A 171 8.07 -20.01 9.97
N ALA A 172 7.53 -19.80 11.17
CA ALA A 172 8.14 -20.40 12.35
C ALA A 172 8.05 -21.92 12.12
N ALA A 173 9.21 -22.57 12.07
CA ALA A 173 9.28 -24.03 12.12
C ALA A 173 8.86 -24.49 13.51
#